data_AF-A0A4R4IJ47-F1
#
_entry.id   AF-A0A4R4IJ47-F1
#
_cell.length_a   1.000
_cell.length_b   1.000
_cell.length_c   1.000
_cell.angle_alpha   90.00
_cell.angle_beta   90.00
_cell.angle_gamma   90.00
#
_symmetry.space_group_name_H-M   'P 1'
#
loop_
_entity.id
_entity.type
_entity.pdbx_description
1 polymer ?
#
loop_
_entity_poly.entity_id
_entity_poly.type
_entity_poly.pdbx_seq_one_letter_code
_entity_poly.pdbx_strand_id
1 'polypeptide(L)'
;MLLRYLPAIVIGAVVAVLTATASVLILLDHPAALLVVLYAPLLGVVLLPTLLLAWLYALVRDRGGTPRVAHLAMLGPAVLAALIVPAGQSLRRQHDSLFGAPPVSEVHVNLTGQTLWLDDSVSTGFTSTPGFGHVMPVPALPVGQTTQITRWPPARRADGRAFPYAGHALKPSRLQIGRALGDGRPSPDVVPLRRPSAALPHDLPAGDLRHVYYHYPDHVDVVLTPMRSPRLVRTPARRAPAGLTLVSVADSSAVPIVRLELNGQNVDLLHADLAQATCPNRREPQAPVMLGTDTPLTVRWQRADAPQHWHEAQLAYPALPLPSGLAKQAYTAQLMLYFSDTLPPAVQRFQEVPTGDVRLSLATSPAPAAYAAVSACADVASGYDLQVVKPL
;
A
#
# COMPACT_ATOMS: atom_id res chain seq x y z
N MET A 1 14.26 46.28 16.62
CA MET A 1 12.91 46.25 17.23
C MET A 1 12.39 44.82 17.47
N LEU A 2 12.48 43.92 16.48
CA LEU A 2 12.01 42.52 16.58
C LEU A 2 12.79 41.60 17.55
N LEU A 3 14.05 41.90 17.85
CA LEU A 3 14.89 41.08 18.76
C LEU A 3 14.29 40.86 20.16
N ARG A 4 13.45 41.80 20.64
CA ARG A 4 12.77 41.68 21.95
C ARG A 4 11.68 40.60 21.96
N TYR A 5 11.24 40.17 20.78
CA TYR A 5 10.20 39.17 20.55
C TYR A 5 10.76 37.85 20.03
N LEU A 6 12.09 37.75 19.87
CA LEU A 6 12.77 36.60 19.30
C LEU A 6 12.34 35.26 19.93
N PRO A 7 12.19 35.12 21.27
CA PRO A 7 11.78 33.85 21.87
C PRO A 7 10.39 33.40 21.40
N ALA A 8 9.41 34.32 21.36
CA ALA A 8 8.06 34.02 20.89
C ALA A 8 8.02 33.71 19.39
N ILE A 9 8.86 34.39 18.59
CA ILE A 9 9.02 34.12 17.15
C ILE A 9 9.62 32.73 16.92
N VAL A 10 10.64 32.34 17.69
CA VAL A 10 11.25 31.01 17.61
C VAL A 10 10.24 29.91 17.98
N ILE A 11 9.50 30.10 19.07
CA ILE A 11 8.44 29.16 19.47
C ILE A 11 7.38 29.04 18.37
N GLY A 12 6.95 30.18 17.79
CA GLY A 12 6.02 30.21 16.67
C GLY A 12 6.52 29.46 15.43
N ALA A 13 7.80 29.62 15.09
CA ALA A 13 8.43 28.92 13.99
C ALA A 13 8.51 27.40 14.24
N VAL A 14 8.87 26.97 15.45
CA VAL A 14 8.89 25.55 15.82
C VAL A 14 7.49 24.93 15.73
N VAL A 15 6.48 25.61 16.27
CA VAL A 15 5.07 25.18 16.14
C VAL A 15 4.68 25.04 14.67
N ALA A 16 5.05 26.01 13.83
CA ALA A 16 4.72 26.00 12.41
C ALA A 16 5.36 24.82 11.67
N VAL A 17 6.65 24.57 11.87
CA VAL A 17 7.37 23.46 11.22
C VAL A 17 6.76 22.11 11.60
N LEU A 18 6.50 21.90 12.90
CA LEU A 18 5.91 20.65 13.37
C LEU A 18 4.48 20.47 12.86
N THR A 19 3.66 21.54 12.89
CA THR A 19 2.28 21.51 12.37
C THR A 19 2.26 21.26 10.87
N ALA A 20 3.14 21.90 10.10
CA ALA A 20 3.22 21.70 8.65
C ALA A 20 3.68 20.30 8.29
N THR A 21 4.73 19.80 8.95
CA THR A 21 5.22 18.42 8.77
C THR A 21 4.12 17.42 9.07
N ALA A 22 3.43 17.58 10.21
CA ALA A 22 2.30 16.74 10.58
C ALA A 22 1.17 16.78 9.53
N SER A 23 0.81 17.97 9.07
CA SER A 23 -0.25 18.18 8.07
C SER A 23 0.09 17.49 6.73
N VAL A 24 1.33 17.61 6.26
CA VAL A 24 1.79 16.96 5.03
C VAL A 24 1.79 15.44 5.19
N LEU A 25 2.30 14.91 6.31
CA LEU A 25 2.30 13.47 6.56
C LEU A 25 0.87 12.87 6.58
N ILE A 26 -0.09 13.60 7.15
CA ILE A 26 -1.51 13.20 7.14
C ILE A 26 -2.06 13.22 5.71
N LEU A 27 -1.80 14.27 4.94
CA LEU A 27 -2.32 14.39 3.56
C LEU A 27 -1.76 13.32 2.62
N LEU A 28 -0.53 12.87 2.86
CA LEU A 28 0.14 11.84 2.07
C LEU A 28 -0.19 10.40 2.53
N ASP A 29 -1.04 10.22 3.55
CA ASP A 29 -1.31 8.92 4.18
C ASP A 29 0.00 8.17 4.56
N HIS A 30 1.05 8.94 4.91
CA HIS A 30 2.39 8.39 5.15
C HIS A 30 2.41 7.58 6.46
N PRO A 31 3.10 6.42 6.55
CA PRO A 31 3.12 5.62 7.77
C PRO A 31 3.65 6.38 9.01
N ALA A 32 4.49 7.39 8.80
CA ALA A 32 4.97 8.29 9.84
C ALA A 32 3.88 9.23 10.42
N ALA A 33 2.68 9.29 9.83
CA ALA A 33 1.55 10.03 10.40
C ALA A 33 1.14 9.50 11.78
N LEU A 34 1.47 8.25 12.13
CA LEU A 34 1.28 7.75 13.49
C LEU A 34 2.10 8.55 14.53
N LEU A 35 3.30 9.04 14.15
CA LEU A 35 4.11 9.90 15.01
C LEU A 35 3.38 11.21 15.30
N VAL A 36 2.56 11.71 14.35
CA VAL A 36 1.73 12.90 14.58
C VAL A 36 0.73 12.67 15.70
N VAL A 37 0.09 11.50 15.75
CA VAL A 37 -0.83 11.14 16.85
C VAL A 37 -0.08 11.06 18.18
N LEU A 38 1.14 10.50 18.17
CA LEU A 38 1.96 10.35 19.37
C LEU A 38 2.47 11.70 19.91
N TYR A 39 2.81 12.64 19.03
CA TYR A 39 3.32 13.97 19.38
C TYR A 39 2.23 15.06 19.39
N ALA A 40 0.98 14.73 19.05
CA ALA A 40 -0.15 15.66 19.14
C ALA A 40 -0.31 16.27 20.55
N PRO A 41 -0.09 15.54 21.67
CA PRO A 41 -0.10 16.13 23.00
C PRO A 41 1.02 17.16 23.20
N LEU A 42 2.23 16.89 22.71
CA LEU A 42 3.35 17.84 22.79
C LEU A 42 3.02 19.13 22.01
N LEU A 43 2.48 18.98 20.81
CA LEU A 43 2.09 20.11 19.97
C LEU A 43 0.93 20.91 20.59
N GLY A 44 -0.14 20.23 21.01
CA GLY A 44 -1.39 20.85 21.45
C GLY A 44 -1.42 21.30 22.92
N VAL A 45 -0.73 20.59 23.81
CA VAL A 45 -0.77 20.85 25.27
C VAL A 45 0.45 21.63 25.75
N VAL A 46 1.59 21.52 25.06
CA VAL A 46 2.82 22.21 25.49
C VAL A 46 3.12 23.39 24.60
N LEU A 47 3.35 23.17 23.31
CA LEU A 47 3.90 24.21 22.43
C LEU A 47 2.89 25.32 22.10
N LEU A 48 1.64 24.97 21.80
CA LEU A 48 0.56 25.94 21.54
C LEU A 48 0.26 26.84 22.76
N PRO A 49 0.07 26.29 23.98
CA PRO A 49 -0.10 27.11 25.18
C PRO A 49 1.13 27.96 25.48
N THR A 50 2.34 27.43 25.28
CA THR A 50 3.58 28.20 25.46
C THR A 50 3.65 29.38 24.49
N LEU A 51 3.26 29.19 23.22
CA LEU A 51 3.17 30.27 22.23
C LEU A 51 2.14 31.33 22.63
N LEU A 52 0.96 30.89 23.09
CA LEU A 52 -0.10 31.79 23.56
C LEU A 52 0.34 32.59 24.79
N LEU A 53 0.98 31.95 25.76
CA LEU A 53 1.53 32.62 26.95
C LEU A 53 2.64 33.61 26.59
N ALA A 54 3.55 33.25 25.68
CA ALA A 54 4.60 34.14 25.20
C ALA A 54 4.03 35.37 24.46
N TRP A 55 2.96 35.18 23.68
CA TRP A 55 2.25 36.26 23.00
C TRP A 55 1.48 37.15 23.99
N LEU A 56 0.77 36.57 24.96
CA LEU A 56 0.08 37.32 26.03
C LEU A 56 1.06 38.11 26.88
N TYR A 57 2.22 37.51 27.22
CA TYR A 57 3.27 38.21 27.94
C TYR A 57 3.78 39.43 27.16
N ALA A 58 3.97 39.30 25.84
CA ALA A 58 4.37 40.43 25.00
C ALA A 58 3.31 41.55 25.00
N LEU A 59 2.02 41.20 24.94
CA LEU A 59 0.91 42.17 25.02
C LEU A 59 0.85 42.89 26.37
N VAL A 60 0.99 42.17 27.48
CA VAL A 60 0.95 42.74 28.83
C VAL A 60 2.17 43.63 29.08
N ARG A 61 3.38 43.14 28.74
CA ARG A 61 4.63 43.86 28.91
C ARG A 61 4.62 45.21 28.19
N ASP A 62 4.14 45.22 26.94
CA ASP A 62 4.15 46.43 26.12
C ASP A 62 2.83 47.21 26.20
N ARG A 63 1.92 46.85 27.13
CA ARG A 63 0.60 47.48 27.33
C ARG A 63 -0.21 47.61 26.02
N GLY A 64 -0.13 46.59 25.16
CA GLY A 64 -0.76 46.57 23.85
C GLY A 64 -0.03 47.35 22.75
N GLY A 65 1.14 47.95 23.03
CA GLY A 65 1.98 48.66 22.07
C GLY A 65 2.84 47.75 21.17
N THR A 66 2.57 46.45 21.12
CA THR A 66 3.32 45.49 20.31
C THR A 66 3.14 45.80 18.81
N PRO A 67 4.24 45.92 18.02
CA PRO A 67 4.13 46.21 16.60
C PRO A 67 3.38 45.11 15.83
N ARG A 68 2.55 45.49 14.84
CA ARG A 68 1.82 44.52 13.98
C ARG A 68 2.71 43.45 13.36
N VAL A 69 3.92 43.84 12.94
CA VAL A 69 4.92 42.92 12.37
C VAL A 69 5.36 41.85 13.37
N ALA A 70 5.44 42.18 14.67
CA ALA A 70 5.80 41.21 15.71
C ALA A 70 4.66 40.19 15.95
N HIS A 71 3.40 40.63 15.94
CA HIS A 71 2.25 39.71 16.00
C HIS A 71 2.25 38.73 14.82
N LEU A 72 2.45 39.24 13.59
CA LEU A 72 2.53 38.42 12.39
C LEU A 72 3.70 37.44 12.43
N ALA A 73 4.87 37.87 12.91
CA ALA A 73 6.05 37.00 13.02
C ALA A 73 5.88 35.89 14.08
N MET A 74 5.17 36.15 15.18
CA MET A 74 4.92 35.15 16.22
C MET A 74 3.85 34.12 15.83
N LEU A 75 2.72 34.57 15.28
CA LEU A 75 1.54 33.73 15.07
C LEU A 75 1.33 33.31 13.61
N GLY A 76 1.76 34.14 12.66
CA GLY A 76 1.53 33.93 11.23
C GLY A 76 1.96 32.56 10.72
N PRO A 77 3.20 32.11 10.99
CA PRO A 77 3.66 30.79 10.55
C PRO A 77 2.80 29.64 11.09
N ALA A 78 2.40 29.69 12.36
CA ALA A 78 1.57 28.64 12.98
C ALA A 78 0.16 28.62 12.39
N VAL A 79 -0.44 29.80 12.15
CA VAL A 79 -1.75 29.94 11.51
C VAL A 79 -1.69 29.42 10.06
N LEU A 80 -0.68 29.78 9.28
CA LEU A 80 -0.49 29.29 7.92
C LEU A 80 -0.33 27.76 7.88
N ALA A 81 0.45 27.20 8.82
CA ALA A 81 0.61 25.75 8.91
C ALA A 81 -0.70 25.03 9.26
N ALA A 82 -1.51 25.60 10.15
CA ALA A 82 -2.82 25.04 10.51
C ALA A 82 -3.81 25.04 9.33
N LEU A 83 -3.62 25.91 8.34
CA LEU A 83 -4.46 25.96 7.14
C LEU A 83 -4.12 24.88 6.10
N ILE A 84 -2.99 24.17 6.22
CA ILE A 84 -2.56 23.17 5.24
C ILE A 84 -3.57 22.02 5.09
N VAL A 85 -4.04 21.45 6.20
CA VAL A 85 -5.04 20.36 6.16
C VAL A 85 -6.36 20.80 5.53
N PRO A 86 -7.03 21.87 6.01
CA PRO A 86 -8.30 22.29 5.41
C PRO A 86 -8.13 22.76 3.96
N ALA A 87 -7.03 23.43 3.61
CA ALA A 87 -6.72 23.78 2.22
C ALA A 87 -6.50 22.53 1.35
N GLY A 88 -5.73 21.55 1.83
CA GLY A 88 -5.51 20.27 1.15
C GLY A 88 -6.79 19.47 0.98
N GLN A 89 -7.66 19.43 1.99
CA GLN A 89 -8.98 18.81 1.91
C GLN A 89 -9.93 19.58 0.98
N SER A 90 -9.84 20.91 0.93
CA SER A 90 -10.61 21.73 0.00
C SER A 90 -10.15 21.48 -1.44
N LEU A 91 -8.84 21.44 -1.68
CA LEU A 91 -8.25 21.09 -2.96
C LEU A 91 -8.62 19.67 -3.39
N ARG A 92 -8.61 18.70 -2.46
CA ARG A 92 -9.04 17.32 -2.72
C ARG A 92 -10.53 17.25 -3.06
N ARG A 93 -11.39 17.96 -2.31
CA ARG A 93 -12.84 18.06 -2.64
C ARG A 93 -13.09 18.75 -3.97
N GLN A 94 -12.35 19.83 -4.25
CA GLN A 94 -12.45 20.55 -5.52
C GLN A 94 -11.98 19.66 -6.67
N HIS A 95 -10.86 18.94 -6.48
CA HIS A 95 -10.40 17.91 -7.38
C HIS A 95 -11.48 16.84 -7.60
N ASP A 96 -12.04 16.23 -6.56
CA ASP A 96 -13.08 15.19 -6.67
C ASP A 96 -14.41 15.73 -7.25
N SER A 97 -14.65 17.03 -7.13
CA SER A 97 -15.77 17.70 -7.80
C SER A 97 -15.51 17.94 -9.29
N LEU A 98 -14.26 18.23 -9.66
CA LEU A 98 -13.84 18.47 -11.04
C LEU A 98 -13.63 17.15 -11.81
N PHE A 99 -13.02 16.16 -11.17
CA PHE A 99 -12.71 14.83 -11.66
C PHE A 99 -13.64 13.84 -10.97
N GLY A 100 -14.62 13.31 -11.72
CA GLY A 100 -15.82 12.67 -11.16
C GLY A 100 -15.63 11.31 -10.47
N ALA A 101 -14.41 10.85 -10.26
CA ALA A 101 -14.09 9.58 -9.60
C ALA A 101 -12.67 9.63 -9.00
N PRO A 102 -12.32 8.71 -8.08
CA PRO A 102 -10.97 8.64 -7.54
C PRO A 102 -10.01 8.03 -8.60
N PRO A 103 -8.69 8.25 -8.45
CA PRO A 103 -7.71 7.67 -9.36
C PRO A 103 -7.67 6.14 -9.26
N VAL A 104 -7.39 5.48 -10.38
CA VAL A 104 -7.28 4.02 -10.45
C VAL A 104 -5.81 3.62 -10.53
N SER A 105 -5.36 2.76 -9.62
CA SER A 105 -4.02 2.15 -9.66
C SER A 105 -4.04 0.93 -10.56
N GLU A 106 -3.09 0.89 -11.49
CA GLU A 106 -2.82 -0.23 -12.39
C GLU A 106 -1.38 -0.69 -12.26
N VAL A 107 -1.18 -1.97 -12.51
CA VAL A 107 0.12 -2.63 -12.51
C VAL A 107 0.15 -3.56 -13.70
N HIS A 108 1.19 -3.46 -14.51
CA HIS A 108 1.37 -4.30 -15.67
C HIS A 108 2.56 -5.24 -15.46
N VAL A 109 2.26 -6.53 -15.51
CA VAL A 109 3.22 -7.63 -15.44
C VAL A 109 3.33 -8.25 -16.83
N ASN A 110 4.52 -8.21 -17.41
CA ASN A 110 4.74 -8.69 -18.78
C ASN A 110 5.23 -10.13 -18.83
N LEU A 111 4.34 -11.04 -19.17
CA LEU A 111 4.59 -12.48 -19.27
C LEU A 111 4.80 -12.95 -20.72
N THR A 112 5.03 -12.03 -21.66
CA THR A 112 5.16 -12.37 -23.09
C THR A 112 6.55 -12.83 -23.51
N GLY A 113 7.57 -12.59 -22.67
CA GLY A 113 8.97 -12.83 -23.00
C GLY A 113 9.62 -11.77 -23.89
N GLN A 114 8.88 -10.73 -24.31
CA GLN A 114 9.40 -9.61 -25.10
C GLN A 114 8.93 -8.28 -24.50
N THR A 115 9.71 -7.22 -24.67
CA THR A 115 9.29 -5.88 -24.21
C THR A 115 8.05 -5.44 -24.96
N LEU A 116 6.98 -5.16 -24.23
CA LEU A 116 5.73 -4.65 -24.78
C LEU A 116 5.70 -3.13 -24.68
N TRP A 117 4.88 -2.52 -25.52
CA TRP A 117 4.51 -1.12 -25.37
C TRP A 117 2.99 -1.03 -25.29
N LEU A 118 2.48 -0.30 -24.31
CA LEU A 118 1.04 -0.06 -24.15
C LEU A 118 0.67 1.18 -24.93
N ASP A 119 -0.40 1.08 -25.72
CA ASP A 119 -1.00 2.23 -26.39
C ASP A 119 -2.09 2.83 -25.50
N ASP A 120 -1.85 4.03 -25.01
CA ASP A 120 -2.79 4.82 -24.21
C ASP A 120 -3.38 6.01 -24.97
N SER A 121 -3.13 6.11 -26.28
CA SER A 121 -3.56 7.24 -27.12
C SER A 121 -5.08 7.45 -27.15
N VAL A 122 -5.84 6.38 -26.91
CA VAL A 122 -7.32 6.37 -26.95
C VAL A 122 -7.93 6.63 -25.56
N SER A 123 -7.14 6.57 -24.48
CA SER A 123 -7.64 6.79 -23.12
C SER A 123 -7.83 8.28 -22.83
N THR A 124 -9.07 8.73 -22.66
CA THR A 124 -9.37 10.06 -22.12
C THR A 124 -9.11 10.05 -20.61
N GLY A 125 -7.90 10.41 -20.20
CA GLY A 125 -7.48 10.52 -18.80
C GLY A 125 -6.07 11.08 -18.71
N PHE A 126 -5.66 11.51 -17.51
CA PHE A 126 -4.25 11.78 -17.25
C PHE A 126 -3.60 10.52 -16.70
N THR A 127 -2.43 10.17 -17.22
CA THR A 127 -1.67 9.03 -16.77
C THR A 127 -0.40 9.55 -16.12
N SER A 128 -0.28 9.44 -14.80
CA SER A 128 0.89 9.95 -14.08
C SER A 128 2.01 8.93 -14.10
N THR A 129 2.71 8.83 -15.23
CA THR A 129 3.99 8.13 -15.35
C THR A 129 5.07 9.18 -15.65
N PRO A 130 6.07 9.40 -14.80
CA PRO A 130 7.12 10.38 -15.09
C PRO A 130 7.86 10.03 -16.39
N GLY A 131 7.84 10.92 -17.38
CA GLY A 131 8.72 10.84 -18.57
C GLY A 131 8.22 10.01 -19.76
N PHE A 132 7.03 9.42 -19.72
CA PHE A 132 6.50 8.62 -20.84
C PHE A 132 5.27 9.29 -21.46
N GLY A 133 5.22 9.36 -22.79
CA GLY A 133 4.07 9.86 -23.55
C GLY A 133 2.91 8.87 -23.58
N HIS A 134 2.05 8.94 -24.61
CA HIS A 134 0.91 8.02 -24.79
C HIS A 134 1.31 6.55 -25.02
N VAL A 135 2.61 6.26 -25.12
CA VAL A 135 3.15 4.92 -25.32
C VAL A 135 4.13 4.60 -24.21
N MET A 136 3.88 3.50 -23.49
CA MET A 136 4.61 3.15 -22.27
C MET A 136 5.25 1.77 -22.39
N PRO A 137 6.57 1.63 -22.16
CA PRO A 137 7.19 0.32 -22.17
C PRO A 137 6.76 -0.48 -20.94
N VAL A 138 6.50 -1.76 -21.17
CA VAL A 138 6.40 -2.78 -20.13
C VAL A 138 7.52 -3.77 -20.41
N PRO A 139 8.66 -3.64 -19.71
CA PRO A 139 9.82 -4.50 -19.96
C PRO A 139 9.42 -5.96 -19.82
N ALA A 140 10.02 -6.85 -20.62
CA ALA A 140 9.94 -8.28 -20.34
C ALA A 140 10.46 -8.54 -18.93
N LEU A 141 9.94 -9.55 -18.24
CA LEU A 141 10.43 -9.95 -16.91
C LEU A 141 11.96 -10.08 -16.91
N PRO A 142 12.63 -9.34 -16.02
CA PRO A 142 13.19 -9.98 -14.83
C PRO A 142 12.30 -9.70 -13.61
N VAL A 143 12.35 -10.58 -12.62
CA VAL A 143 11.49 -10.48 -11.44
C VAL A 143 11.74 -9.20 -10.65
N GLY A 144 10.65 -8.55 -10.25
CA GLY A 144 10.64 -7.23 -9.60
C GLY A 144 10.43 -6.06 -10.55
N GLN A 145 10.52 -6.24 -11.88
CA GLN A 145 10.22 -5.18 -12.84
C GLN A 145 8.75 -5.24 -13.26
N THR A 146 7.99 -4.20 -12.91
CA THR A 146 6.59 -4.01 -13.30
C THR A 146 6.37 -2.56 -13.67
N THR A 147 5.42 -2.31 -14.56
CA THR A 147 5.04 -0.92 -14.90
C THR A 147 3.83 -0.55 -14.06
N GLN A 148 4.02 0.38 -13.13
CA GLN A 148 2.94 0.93 -12.31
C GLN A 148 2.39 2.19 -12.96
N ILE A 149 1.07 2.28 -13.01
CA ILE A 149 0.36 3.37 -13.67
C ILE A 149 -0.75 3.84 -12.75
N THR A 150 -0.92 5.16 -12.63
CA THR A 150 -2.11 5.74 -12.01
C THR A 150 -2.91 6.48 -13.06
N ARG A 151 -4.16 6.05 -13.25
CA ARG A 151 -5.10 6.66 -14.18
C ARG A 151 -6.03 7.60 -13.47
N TRP A 152 -6.03 8.84 -13.92
CA TRP A 152 -6.89 9.87 -13.42
C TRP A 152 -8.11 10.00 -14.33
N PRO A 153 -9.33 9.88 -13.78
CA PRO A 153 -10.54 10.03 -14.56
C PRO A 153 -10.60 11.43 -15.18
N PRO A 154 -11.17 11.56 -16.39
CA PRO A 154 -11.27 12.85 -17.04
C PRO A 154 -12.20 13.77 -16.24
N ALA A 155 -12.03 15.08 -16.42
CA ALA A 155 -12.92 16.06 -15.79
C ALA A 155 -14.38 15.75 -16.16
N ARG A 156 -15.35 15.99 -15.26
CA ARG A 156 -16.77 15.65 -15.45
C ARG A 156 -17.40 16.18 -16.75
N ARG A 157 -16.82 17.21 -17.36
CA ARG A 157 -17.28 17.84 -18.61
C ARG A 157 -16.75 17.15 -19.87
N ALA A 158 -15.76 16.27 -19.76
CA ALA A 158 -15.25 15.51 -20.89
C ALA A 158 -16.10 14.25 -21.12
N ASP A 159 -16.16 13.78 -22.37
CA ASP A 159 -16.84 12.54 -22.71
C ASP A 159 -16.09 11.35 -22.07
N GLY A 160 -16.54 10.92 -20.89
CA GLY A 160 -15.95 9.83 -20.12
C GLY A 160 -16.12 8.45 -20.76
N ARG A 161 -16.65 8.35 -21.99
CA ARG A 161 -16.80 7.08 -22.72
C ARG A 161 -15.48 6.36 -22.95
N ALA A 162 -14.42 7.10 -23.30
CA ALA A 162 -13.11 6.54 -23.60
C ALA A 162 -12.27 6.20 -22.35
N PHE A 163 -12.61 6.73 -21.16
CA PHE A 163 -11.97 6.32 -19.91
C PHE A 163 -12.33 4.87 -19.59
N PRO A 164 -11.36 3.98 -19.26
CA PRO A 164 -11.64 2.55 -19.17
C PRO A 164 -12.44 2.10 -17.94
N TYR A 165 -12.64 2.97 -16.95
CA TYR A 165 -13.31 2.63 -15.69
C TYR A 165 -14.63 3.38 -15.50
N ALA A 166 -15.55 2.76 -14.78
CA ALA A 166 -16.73 3.38 -14.21
C ALA A 166 -16.55 3.44 -12.69
N GLY A 167 -16.14 4.59 -12.18
CA GLY A 167 -15.56 4.67 -10.83
C GLY A 167 -14.24 3.91 -10.81
N HIS A 168 -14.13 2.90 -9.95
CA HIS A 168 -12.98 1.98 -9.92
C HIS A 168 -13.22 0.66 -10.65
N ALA A 169 -14.44 0.36 -11.08
CA ALA A 169 -14.70 -0.89 -11.78
C ALA A 169 -14.28 -0.77 -13.25
N LEU A 170 -13.54 -1.77 -13.75
CA LEU A 170 -13.24 -1.87 -15.18
C LEU A 170 -14.55 -2.01 -15.96
N LYS A 171 -14.76 -1.17 -16.97
CA LYS A 171 -16.02 -1.19 -17.75
C LYS A 171 -16.23 -2.56 -18.40
N PRO A 172 -17.44 -3.15 -18.35
CA PRO A 172 -17.72 -4.43 -18.99
C PRO A 172 -17.41 -4.44 -20.48
N SER A 173 -17.62 -3.31 -21.17
CA SER A 173 -17.35 -3.10 -22.59
C SER A 173 -15.87 -3.12 -22.96
N ARG A 174 -14.94 -3.07 -22.00
CA ARG A 174 -13.50 -3.15 -22.29
C ARG A 174 -13.06 -4.59 -22.47
N LEU A 175 -13.14 -5.07 -23.70
CA LEU A 175 -12.85 -6.47 -24.06
C LEU A 175 -11.42 -6.70 -24.55
N GLN A 176 -10.63 -5.63 -24.72
CA GLN A 176 -9.31 -5.70 -25.32
C GLN A 176 -8.38 -4.59 -24.81
N ILE A 177 -7.08 -4.80 -25.01
CA ILE A 177 -6.02 -3.82 -24.77
C ILE A 177 -5.22 -3.65 -26.06
N GLY A 178 -5.00 -2.39 -26.45
CA GLY A 178 -4.12 -2.04 -27.56
C GLY A 178 -2.66 -2.12 -27.13
N ARG A 179 -1.82 -2.70 -28.00
CA ARG A 179 -0.36 -2.62 -27.90
C ARG A 179 0.16 -1.59 -28.90
N ALA A 180 1.33 -1.05 -28.62
CA ALA A 180 2.09 -0.21 -29.52
C ALA A 180 3.37 -0.95 -29.96
N LEU A 181 3.91 -0.52 -31.08
CA LEU A 181 5.26 -0.83 -31.50
C LEU A 181 6.24 0.05 -30.69
N GLY A 182 7.50 -0.39 -30.56
CA GLY A 182 8.50 0.34 -29.78
C GLY A 182 8.92 1.70 -30.36
N ASP A 183 8.46 2.03 -31.56
CA ASP A 183 8.58 3.34 -32.18
C ASP A 183 7.38 4.26 -31.92
N GLY A 184 6.43 3.82 -31.09
CA GLY A 184 5.25 4.58 -30.70
C GLY A 184 4.06 4.47 -31.65
N ARG A 185 4.16 3.72 -32.75
CA ARG A 185 3.02 3.49 -33.64
C ARG A 185 2.04 2.47 -33.03
N PRO A 186 0.72 2.58 -33.29
CA PRO A 186 -0.23 1.54 -32.89
C PRO A 186 0.18 0.19 -33.50
N SER A 187 0.22 -0.86 -32.68
CA SER A 187 0.34 -2.22 -33.19
C SER A 187 -1.04 -2.68 -33.66
N PRO A 188 -1.15 -3.43 -34.78
CA PRO A 188 -2.38 -4.15 -35.10
C PRO A 188 -2.70 -5.23 -34.06
N ASP A 189 -1.75 -5.58 -33.18
CA ASP A 189 -1.92 -6.57 -32.12
C ASP A 189 -2.87 -6.05 -31.03
N VAL A 190 -4.14 -6.37 -31.22
CA VAL A 190 -5.18 -6.21 -30.21
C VAL A 190 -5.35 -7.53 -29.48
N VAL A 191 -5.17 -7.50 -28.17
CA VAL A 191 -5.15 -8.72 -27.36
C VAL A 191 -6.41 -8.80 -26.48
N PRO A 192 -7.10 -9.95 -26.44
CA PRO A 192 -8.32 -10.10 -25.66
C PRO A 192 -8.04 -9.93 -24.16
N LEU A 193 -8.94 -9.20 -23.50
CA LEU A 193 -8.92 -8.95 -22.06
C LEU A 193 -9.85 -9.96 -21.37
N ARG A 194 -9.29 -10.73 -20.44
CA ARG A 194 -10.00 -11.70 -19.59
C ARG A 194 -10.04 -11.18 -18.16
N ARG A 195 -11.09 -11.55 -17.41
CA ARG A 195 -11.30 -11.13 -16.01
C ARG A 195 -11.52 -12.37 -15.14
N PRO A 196 -10.44 -13.12 -14.83
CA PRO A 196 -10.56 -14.41 -14.14
C PRO A 196 -10.92 -14.29 -12.65
N SER A 197 -10.97 -13.08 -12.08
CA SER A 197 -11.02 -12.87 -10.62
C SER A 197 -12.31 -13.32 -9.95
N ALA A 198 -12.16 -13.81 -8.72
CA ALA A 198 -13.22 -13.86 -7.73
C ALA A 198 -13.71 -12.44 -7.35
N ALA A 199 -14.98 -12.31 -6.96
CA ALA A 199 -15.50 -11.06 -6.43
C ALA A 199 -14.79 -10.69 -5.13
N LEU A 200 -14.20 -9.50 -5.07
CA LEU A 200 -13.73 -8.95 -3.81
C LEU A 200 -14.92 -8.51 -2.94
N PRO A 201 -14.82 -8.64 -1.61
CA PRO A 201 -15.80 -8.08 -0.69
C PRO A 201 -16.02 -6.58 -0.95
N HIS A 202 -17.28 -6.15 -0.95
CA HIS A 202 -17.67 -4.77 -1.21
C HIS A 202 -17.17 -3.75 -0.18
N ASP A 203 -16.63 -4.22 0.94
CA ASP A 203 -16.27 -3.41 2.11
C ASP A 203 -14.91 -2.69 1.97
N LEU A 204 -14.11 -3.02 0.94
CA LEU A 204 -12.83 -2.35 0.71
C LEU A 204 -13.03 -1.02 -0.01
N PRO A 205 -12.48 0.09 0.52
CA PRO A 205 -12.58 1.37 -0.16
C PRO A 205 -11.78 1.32 -1.46
N ALA A 206 -12.27 2.01 -2.47
CA ALA A 206 -11.75 1.85 -3.81
C ALA A 206 -10.30 2.34 -4.00
N GLY A 207 -9.82 3.24 -3.12
CA GLY A 207 -8.42 3.67 -3.05
C GLY A 207 -7.46 2.61 -2.46
N ASP A 208 -7.98 1.57 -1.81
CA ASP A 208 -7.22 0.41 -1.34
C ASP A 208 -7.24 -0.74 -2.37
N LEU A 209 -7.72 -0.49 -3.60
CA LEU A 209 -7.80 -1.49 -4.67
C LEU A 209 -6.86 -1.16 -5.83
N ARG A 210 -6.37 -2.21 -6.48
CA ARG A 210 -5.41 -2.13 -7.58
C ARG A 210 -5.78 -3.14 -8.67
N HIS A 211 -5.70 -2.70 -9.92
CA HIS A 211 -5.81 -3.60 -11.07
C HIS A 211 -4.43 -4.13 -11.44
N VAL A 212 -4.29 -5.46 -11.52
CA VAL A 212 -3.07 -6.11 -12.01
C VAL A 212 -3.38 -6.73 -13.37
N TYR A 213 -2.62 -6.32 -14.37
CA TYR A 213 -2.70 -6.76 -15.76
C TYR A 213 -1.55 -7.71 -16.04
N TYR A 214 -1.86 -9.00 -16.19
CA TYR A 214 -0.91 -10.03 -16.60
C TYR A 214 -0.97 -10.18 -18.12
N HIS A 215 0.08 -9.71 -18.80
CA HIS A 215 0.15 -9.73 -20.26
C HIS A 215 0.78 -11.04 -20.74
N TYR A 216 -0.04 -11.94 -21.28
CA TYR A 216 0.42 -13.13 -21.98
C TYR A 216 0.56 -12.88 -23.49
N PRO A 217 1.24 -13.75 -24.24
CA PRO A 217 1.33 -13.64 -25.69
C PRO A 217 -0.05 -13.53 -26.38
N ASP A 218 -1.04 -14.30 -25.92
CA ASP A 218 -2.35 -14.48 -26.56
C ASP A 218 -3.51 -13.74 -25.88
N HIS A 219 -3.35 -13.31 -24.62
CA HIS A 219 -4.40 -12.65 -23.85
C HIS A 219 -3.82 -11.72 -22.76
N VAL A 220 -4.69 -10.91 -22.16
CA VAL A 220 -4.38 -10.17 -20.93
C VAL A 220 -5.38 -10.54 -19.86
N ASP A 221 -4.91 -11.08 -18.74
CA ASP A 221 -5.74 -11.27 -17.56
C ASP A 221 -5.71 -9.99 -16.72
N VAL A 222 -6.88 -9.51 -16.32
CA VAL A 222 -7.01 -8.36 -15.42
C VAL A 222 -7.69 -8.80 -14.15
N VAL A 223 -6.97 -8.58 -13.05
CA VAL A 223 -7.45 -8.92 -11.73
C VAL A 223 -7.51 -7.71 -10.82
N LEU A 224 -8.51 -7.68 -9.94
CA LEU A 224 -8.63 -6.68 -8.90
C LEU A 224 -8.10 -7.28 -7.61
N THR A 225 -7.17 -6.59 -6.95
CA THR A 225 -6.55 -7.03 -5.70
C THR A 225 -6.56 -5.90 -4.66
N PRO A 226 -6.69 -6.22 -3.36
CA PRO A 226 -6.39 -5.26 -2.31
C PRO A 226 -4.92 -4.86 -2.40
N MET A 227 -4.65 -3.56 -2.29
CA MET A 227 -3.32 -2.99 -2.23
C MET A 227 -2.88 -2.89 -0.78
N ARG A 228 -1.60 -3.12 -0.51
CA ARG A 228 -1.02 -2.89 0.82
C ARG A 228 -1.19 -1.43 1.24
N SER A 229 -1.96 -1.18 2.29
CA SER A 229 -2.07 0.15 2.90
C SER A 229 -1.88 0.10 4.42
N PRO A 230 -1.45 1.20 5.06
CA PRO A 230 -1.34 1.25 6.53
C PRO A 230 -2.63 0.87 7.25
N ARG A 231 -3.80 1.13 6.61
CA ARG A 231 -5.13 0.80 7.11
C ARG A 231 -5.42 -0.70 7.09
N LEU A 232 -4.79 -1.48 6.22
CA LEU A 232 -5.00 -2.94 6.18
C LEU A 232 -3.96 -3.68 7.03
N VAL A 233 -2.71 -3.19 7.05
CA VAL A 233 -1.58 -3.90 7.66
C VAL A 233 -1.52 -3.79 9.20
N ARG A 234 -1.94 -2.65 9.78
CA ARG A 234 -1.82 -2.39 11.23
C ARG A 234 -3.18 -2.36 11.96
N THR A 235 -4.17 -3.02 11.39
CA THR A 235 -5.52 -3.01 11.96
C THR A 235 -5.67 -4.11 13.00
N PRO A 236 -6.19 -3.80 14.20
CA PRO A 236 -6.56 -4.83 15.17
C PRO A 236 -7.56 -5.80 14.53
N ALA A 237 -7.40 -7.11 14.72
CA ALA A 237 -8.22 -8.14 14.08
C ALA A 237 -9.73 -7.89 14.24
N ARG A 238 -10.15 -7.39 15.42
CA ARG A 238 -11.55 -7.02 15.71
C ARG A 238 -12.12 -5.85 14.87
N ARG A 239 -11.26 -5.06 14.23
CA ARG A 239 -11.61 -3.93 13.36
C ARG A 239 -11.25 -4.19 11.90
N ALA A 240 -10.61 -5.31 11.60
CA ALA A 240 -10.25 -5.68 10.24
C ALA A 240 -11.51 -6.05 9.45
N PRO A 241 -11.57 -5.74 8.16
CA PRO A 241 -12.58 -6.31 7.27
C PRO A 241 -12.65 -7.83 7.42
N ALA A 242 -13.87 -8.38 7.38
CA ALA A 242 -14.08 -9.81 7.56
C ALA A 242 -13.30 -10.62 6.51
N GLY A 243 -12.49 -11.58 6.95
CA GLY A 243 -11.64 -12.39 6.09
C GLY A 243 -10.32 -11.74 5.68
N LEU A 244 -10.02 -10.51 6.10
CA LEU A 244 -8.72 -9.90 5.79
C LEU A 244 -7.58 -10.73 6.40
N THR A 245 -6.71 -11.21 5.52
CA THR A 245 -5.48 -11.93 5.86
C THR A 245 -4.32 -11.30 5.11
N LEU A 246 -3.19 -11.11 5.79
CA LEU A 246 -1.96 -10.60 5.20
C LEU A 246 -1.07 -11.78 4.79
N VAL A 247 -0.61 -11.80 3.55
CA VAL A 247 0.18 -12.90 3.01
C VAL A 247 1.59 -12.43 2.71
N SER A 248 2.55 -13.20 3.19
CA SER A 248 3.97 -13.10 2.86
C SER A 248 4.42 -14.38 2.15
N VAL A 249 5.51 -14.28 1.38
CA VAL A 249 5.95 -15.34 0.46
C VAL A 249 7.47 -15.48 0.58
N ALA A 250 7.88 -16.63 1.09
CA ALA A 250 9.26 -17.09 1.10
C ALA A 250 9.46 -18.08 -0.06
N ASP A 251 10.05 -17.61 -1.16
CA ASP A 251 10.36 -18.42 -2.33
C ASP A 251 11.87 -18.68 -2.42
N SER A 252 12.28 -19.94 -2.18
CA SER A 252 13.68 -20.37 -2.31
C SER A 252 13.96 -21.07 -3.64
N SER A 253 13.05 -20.96 -4.60
CA SER A 253 13.14 -21.62 -5.90
C SER A 253 14.11 -20.88 -6.83
N ALA A 254 14.75 -21.61 -7.75
CA ALA A 254 15.63 -21.03 -8.76
C ALA A 254 14.85 -20.16 -9.76
N VAL A 255 13.62 -20.58 -10.09
CA VAL A 255 12.72 -19.80 -10.93
C VAL A 255 11.67 -19.12 -10.06
N PRO A 256 11.59 -17.78 -10.08
CA PRO A 256 10.68 -17.03 -9.22
C PRO A 256 9.21 -17.13 -9.65
N ILE A 257 8.32 -17.02 -8.67
CA ILE A 257 6.87 -16.89 -8.90
C ILE A 257 6.55 -15.51 -9.50
N VAL A 258 5.72 -15.48 -10.54
CA VAL A 258 5.29 -14.23 -11.20
C VAL A 258 3.81 -13.91 -10.99
N ARG A 259 3.03 -14.92 -10.61
CA ARG A 259 1.61 -14.80 -10.24
C ARG A 259 1.28 -15.83 -9.19
N LEU A 260 0.52 -15.43 -8.19
CA LEU A 260 0.08 -16.27 -7.08
C LEU A 260 -1.39 -15.99 -6.79
N GLU A 261 -2.16 -17.04 -6.62
CA GLU A 261 -3.56 -16.99 -6.25
C GLU A 261 -3.84 -17.87 -5.04
N LEU A 262 -4.68 -17.37 -4.13
CA LEU A 262 -5.22 -18.08 -2.98
C LEU A 262 -6.74 -18.08 -3.06
N ASN A 263 -7.34 -19.27 -3.14
CA ASN A 263 -8.80 -19.43 -3.30
C ASN A 263 -9.36 -18.59 -4.47
N GLY A 264 -8.61 -18.49 -5.57
CA GLY A 264 -8.97 -17.70 -6.75
C GLY A 264 -8.78 -16.18 -6.61
N GLN A 265 -8.22 -15.70 -5.50
CA GLN A 265 -7.85 -14.29 -5.32
C GLN A 265 -6.37 -14.09 -5.60
N ASN A 266 -6.06 -13.06 -6.37
CA ASN A 266 -4.68 -12.70 -6.66
C ASN A 266 -3.96 -12.19 -5.41
N VAL A 267 -2.72 -12.61 -5.22
CA VAL A 267 -1.80 -12.06 -4.22
C VAL A 267 -0.93 -11.00 -4.90
N ASP A 268 -0.97 -9.76 -4.41
CA ASP A 268 -0.16 -8.67 -4.97
C ASP A 268 1.34 -8.85 -4.62
N LEU A 269 2.07 -9.50 -5.53
CA LEU A 269 3.50 -9.76 -5.40
C LEU A 269 4.38 -8.52 -5.59
N LEU A 270 3.84 -7.35 -5.93
CA LEU A 270 4.66 -6.15 -6.13
C LEU A 270 5.47 -5.73 -4.93
N HIS A 271 4.94 -6.03 -3.76
CA HIS A 271 5.63 -5.74 -2.53
C HIS A 271 6.55 -6.89 -2.16
N ALA A 272 6.25 -8.13 -2.52
CA ALA A 272 7.06 -9.30 -2.23
C ALA A 272 8.43 -9.12 -2.90
N ASP A 273 9.47 -8.94 -2.08
CA ASP A 273 10.84 -8.90 -2.54
C ASP A 273 11.23 -10.35 -2.87
N LEU A 274 10.80 -10.80 -4.05
CA LEU A 274 11.04 -12.15 -4.57
C LEU A 274 12.52 -12.36 -4.92
N ALA A 275 13.36 -11.32 -4.76
CA ALA A 275 14.80 -11.43 -4.86
C ALA A 275 15.33 -12.18 -3.62
N GLN A 276 15.58 -13.48 -3.80
CA GLN A 276 16.42 -14.37 -2.96
C GLN A 276 16.74 -13.81 -1.57
N ALA A 277 15.78 -13.90 -0.65
CA ALA A 277 15.94 -13.36 0.69
C ALA A 277 16.94 -14.19 1.51
N THR A 278 18.14 -13.64 1.71
CA THR A 278 19.04 -14.04 2.80
C THR A 278 18.46 -13.49 4.12
N CYS A 279 17.57 -14.22 4.81
CA CYS A 279 17.06 -13.78 6.12
C CYS A 279 18.18 -13.71 7.15
N PRO A 280 18.35 -12.56 7.82
CA PRO A 280 17.51 -12.20 8.98
C PRO A 280 17.00 -10.73 8.99
N ASN A 281 16.00 -10.45 9.85
CA ASN A 281 15.46 -9.11 10.20
C ASN A 281 14.73 -8.30 9.11
N ARG A 282 14.22 -8.96 8.07
CA ARG A 282 13.29 -8.31 7.13
C ARG A 282 11.86 -8.73 7.45
N ARG A 283 11.03 -7.76 7.86
CA ARG A 283 9.58 -7.93 7.88
C ARG A 283 9.16 -8.10 6.43
N GLU A 284 8.79 -9.32 6.06
CA GLU A 284 8.42 -9.60 4.69
C GLU A 284 7.27 -8.68 4.25
N PRO A 285 7.27 -8.28 2.99
CA PRO A 285 6.17 -7.53 2.43
C PRO A 285 4.89 -8.35 2.52
N GLN A 286 3.78 -7.66 2.81
CA GLN A 286 2.50 -8.28 3.13
C GLN A 286 1.45 -7.84 2.11
N ALA A 287 0.99 -8.80 1.31
CA ALA A 287 -0.10 -8.63 0.38
C ALA A 287 -1.44 -8.91 1.08
N PRO A 288 -2.37 -7.94 1.12
CA PRO A 288 -3.70 -8.19 1.68
C PRO A 288 -4.55 -9.04 0.74
N VAL A 289 -5.21 -10.05 1.29
CA VAL A 289 -6.19 -10.92 0.63
C VAL A 289 -7.39 -11.18 1.54
N MET A 290 -8.51 -11.61 0.96
CA MET A 290 -9.76 -11.83 1.70
C MET A 290 -10.06 -13.33 1.83
N LEU A 291 -9.43 -14.00 2.78
CA LEU A 291 -9.53 -15.45 2.98
C LEU A 291 -10.51 -15.80 4.10
N GLY A 292 -11.38 -16.79 3.86
CA GLY A 292 -12.10 -17.47 4.93
C GLY A 292 -11.13 -18.27 5.80
N THR A 293 -11.23 -18.14 7.12
CA THR A 293 -10.31 -18.80 8.07
C THR A 293 -10.59 -20.29 8.28
N ASP A 294 -11.71 -20.79 7.74
CA ASP A 294 -12.25 -22.10 8.07
C ASP A 294 -12.26 -23.05 6.86
N THR A 295 -11.72 -22.60 5.72
CA THR A 295 -11.64 -23.39 4.48
C THR A 295 -10.19 -23.70 4.13
N PRO A 296 -9.89 -24.89 3.57
CA PRO A 296 -8.60 -25.16 2.96
C PRO A 296 -8.20 -24.07 1.96
N LEU A 297 -6.89 -23.88 1.82
CA LEU A 297 -6.28 -22.95 0.89
C LEU A 297 -5.96 -23.67 -0.43
N THR A 298 -6.65 -23.30 -1.50
CA THR A 298 -6.26 -23.60 -2.86
C THR A 298 -5.20 -22.59 -3.29
N VAL A 299 -3.96 -23.04 -3.39
CA VAL A 299 -2.81 -22.23 -3.79
C VAL A 299 -2.48 -22.52 -5.25
N ARG A 300 -2.54 -21.50 -6.10
CA ARG A 300 -2.16 -21.62 -7.52
C ARG A 300 -1.06 -20.63 -7.84
N TRP A 301 -0.05 -21.04 -8.58
CA TRP A 301 1.04 -20.12 -8.95
C TRP A 301 1.58 -20.40 -10.35
N GLN A 302 2.24 -19.39 -10.91
CA GLN A 302 2.94 -19.45 -12.19
C GLN A 302 4.39 -19.02 -12.00
N ARG A 303 5.29 -19.65 -12.74
CA ARG A 303 6.73 -19.38 -12.72
C ARG A 303 7.15 -18.51 -13.92
N ALA A 304 8.25 -17.78 -13.79
CA ALA A 304 8.72 -16.84 -14.82
C ALA A 304 9.13 -17.52 -16.14
N ASP A 305 9.62 -18.76 -16.09
CA ASP A 305 10.08 -19.53 -17.25
C ASP A 305 8.92 -20.13 -18.07
N ALA A 306 7.83 -20.49 -17.40
CA ALA A 306 6.65 -21.08 -17.98
C ALA A 306 5.38 -20.37 -17.49
N PRO A 307 5.20 -19.07 -17.76
CA PRO A 307 4.11 -18.28 -17.18
C PRO A 307 2.72 -18.74 -17.60
N GLN A 308 2.59 -19.51 -18.68
CA GLN A 308 1.32 -20.09 -19.13
C GLN A 308 0.87 -21.30 -18.29
N HIS A 309 1.78 -21.91 -17.53
CA HIS A 309 1.51 -23.14 -16.78
C HIS A 309 1.16 -22.80 -15.33
N TRP A 310 -0.04 -23.22 -14.93
CA TRP A 310 -0.47 -23.15 -13.54
C TRP A 310 0.00 -24.38 -12.78
N HIS A 311 0.65 -24.14 -11.66
CA HIS A 311 0.81 -25.11 -10.60
C HIS A 311 -0.30 -24.92 -9.57
N GLU A 312 -0.69 -26.00 -8.89
CA GLU A 312 -1.74 -25.98 -7.88
C GLU A 312 -1.42 -26.91 -6.71
N ALA A 313 -1.76 -26.47 -5.51
CA ALA A 313 -1.69 -27.26 -4.29
C ALA A 313 -2.88 -26.93 -3.36
N GLN A 314 -3.33 -27.92 -2.61
CA GLN A 314 -4.29 -27.73 -1.52
C GLN A 314 -3.55 -27.78 -0.19
N LEU A 315 -3.64 -26.70 0.58
CA LEU A 315 -3.04 -26.59 1.91
C LEU A 315 -4.12 -26.46 2.98
N ALA A 316 -3.90 -27.07 4.13
CA ALA A 316 -4.75 -26.78 5.28
C ALA A 316 -4.53 -25.33 5.75
N TYR A 317 -5.59 -24.63 6.13
CA TYR A 317 -5.45 -23.35 6.82
C TYR A 317 -4.96 -23.63 8.26
N PRO A 318 -3.73 -23.23 8.65
CA PRO A 318 -3.19 -23.67 9.93
C PRO A 318 -3.99 -23.11 11.11
N ALA A 319 -4.27 -23.98 12.09
CA ALA A 319 -4.78 -23.53 13.38
C ALA A 319 -3.71 -22.68 14.07
N LEU A 320 -4.14 -21.55 14.67
CA LEU A 320 -3.27 -20.74 15.50
C LEU A 320 -3.69 -20.91 16.96
N PRO A 321 -2.87 -21.52 17.82
CA PRO A 321 -3.18 -21.68 19.23
C PRO A 321 -3.05 -20.32 19.93
N LEU A 322 -4.08 -19.50 19.87
CA LEU A 322 -4.13 -18.18 20.50
C LEU A 322 -5.33 -18.10 21.46
N PRO A 323 -5.10 -17.87 22.78
CA PRO A 323 -6.19 -17.70 23.74
C PRO A 323 -7.16 -16.59 23.32
N SER A 324 -8.46 -16.81 23.50
CA SER A 324 -9.52 -15.91 23.03
C SER A 324 -9.40 -14.46 23.55
N GLY A 325 -8.84 -14.28 24.75
CA GLY A 325 -8.53 -12.96 25.32
C GLY A 325 -7.47 -12.19 24.53
N LEU A 326 -6.42 -12.89 24.07
CA LEU A 326 -5.34 -12.31 23.24
C LEU A 326 -5.76 -12.17 21.78
N ALA A 327 -6.59 -13.09 21.26
CA ALA A 327 -7.13 -13.01 19.90
C ALA A 327 -7.89 -11.70 19.62
N LYS A 328 -8.58 -11.14 20.63
CA LYS A 328 -9.27 -9.84 20.52
C LYS A 328 -8.32 -8.64 20.44
N GLN A 329 -7.08 -8.82 20.86
CA GLN A 329 -6.05 -7.76 20.90
C GLN A 329 -5.06 -7.89 19.74
N ALA A 330 -4.93 -9.08 19.17
CA ALA A 330 -4.08 -9.36 18.03
C ALA A 330 -4.37 -8.46 16.82
N TYR A 331 -3.34 -8.20 16.02
CA TYR A 331 -3.47 -7.61 14.69
C TYR A 331 -4.04 -8.63 13.69
N THR A 332 -4.40 -8.13 12.50
CA THR A 332 -4.87 -8.92 11.36
C THR A 332 -4.11 -10.25 11.21
N ALA A 333 -4.84 -11.33 10.89
CA ALA A 333 -4.27 -12.64 10.65
C ALA A 333 -3.22 -12.60 9.52
N GLN A 334 -2.15 -13.36 9.67
CA GLN A 334 -1.06 -13.38 8.69
C GLN A 334 -0.71 -14.81 8.31
N LEU A 335 -0.35 -15.01 7.05
CA LEU A 335 0.14 -16.27 6.50
C LEU A 335 1.51 -16.05 5.88
N MET A 336 2.43 -16.96 6.15
CA MET A 336 3.66 -17.12 5.41
C MET A 336 3.52 -18.33 4.49
N LEU A 337 3.68 -18.13 3.19
CA LEU A 337 3.72 -19.20 2.21
C LEU A 337 5.16 -19.51 1.85
N TYR A 338 5.47 -20.79 1.78
CA TYR A 338 6.80 -21.29 1.47
C TYR A 338 6.77 -22.04 0.14
N PHE A 339 7.73 -21.72 -0.73
CA PHE A 339 7.92 -22.37 -2.01
C PHE A 339 9.38 -22.76 -2.20
N SER A 340 9.57 -23.93 -2.81
CA SER A 340 10.87 -24.49 -3.17
C SER A 340 10.72 -25.32 -4.45
N ASP A 341 11.82 -25.60 -5.13
CA ASP A 341 11.85 -26.55 -6.26
C ASP A 341 11.76 -28.01 -5.80
N THR A 342 12.13 -28.30 -4.54
CA THR A 342 12.30 -29.67 -4.04
C THR A 342 11.26 -30.09 -3.02
N LEU A 343 10.48 -29.15 -2.49
CA LEU A 343 9.48 -29.40 -1.45
C LEU A 343 8.10 -28.96 -1.93
N PRO A 344 7.02 -29.65 -1.49
CA PRO A 344 5.68 -29.16 -1.71
C PRO A 344 5.49 -27.79 -1.03
N PRO A 345 4.60 -26.92 -1.54
CA PRO A 345 4.28 -25.67 -0.88
C PRO A 345 3.83 -25.90 0.56
N ALA A 346 4.20 -25.00 1.47
CA ALA A 346 3.78 -25.05 2.85
C ALA A 346 3.27 -23.69 3.31
N VAL A 347 2.55 -23.68 4.44
CA VAL A 347 1.99 -22.47 5.01
C VAL A 347 2.15 -22.48 6.52
N GLN A 348 2.57 -21.33 7.07
CA GLN A 348 2.57 -21.06 8.50
C GLN A 348 1.63 -19.90 8.76
N ARG A 349 0.79 -20.01 9.79
CA ARG A 349 -0.06 -18.90 10.25
C ARG A 349 0.61 -18.22 11.42
N PHE A 350 0.50 -16.90 11.49
CA PHE A 350 0.96 -16.14 12.64
C PHE A 350 0.12 -14.90 12.89
N GLN A 351 0.19 -14.39 14.12
CA GLN A 351 -0.39 -13.11 14.50
C GLN A 351 0.54 -12.38 15.47
N GLU A 352 0.62 -11.07 15.26
CA GLU A 352 1.27 -10.15 16.19
C GLU A 352 0.26 -9.70 17.26
N VAL A 353 0.66 -9.77 18.52
CA VAL A 353 -0.14 -9.40 19.68
C VAL A 353 0.57 -8.28 20.43
N PRO A 354 -0.07 -7.12 20.63
CA PRO A 354 0.52 -6.06 21.45
C PRO A 354 0.54 -6.49 22.93
N THR A 355 1.70 -6.39 23.60
CA THR A 355 1.88 -6.82 24.99
C THR A 355 2.21 -5.70 25.98
N GLY A 356 1.78 -4.47 25.68
CA GLY A 356 2.09 -3.26 26.49
C GLY A 356 3.46 -2.66 26.15
N ASP A 357 3.76 -1.48 26.72
CA ASP A 357 5.01 -0.67 26.59
C ASP A 357 5.90 -0.97 25.36
N VAL A 358 5.30 -0.87 24.17
CA VAL A 358 5.98 -0.94 22.86
C VAL A 358 6.47 -2.34 22.46
N ARG A 359 6.17 -3.39 23.23
CA ARG A 359 6.54 -4.78 22.88
C ARG A 359 5.44 -5.48 22.08
N LEU A 360 5.87 -6.27 21.11
CA LEU A 360 5.03 -7.19 20.36
C LEU A 360 5.35 -8.61 20.81
N SER A 361 4.33 -9.46 20.82
CA SER A 361 4.51 -10.89 20.93
C SER A 361 3.97 -11.58 19.68
N LEU A 362 4.56 -12.72 19.34
CA LEU A 362 4.27 -13.43 18.11
C LEU A 362 3.67 -14.80 18.46
N ALA A 363 2.41 -15.00 18.08
CA ALA A 363 1.82 -16.33 18.06
C ALA A 363 2.04 -16.92 16.67
N THR A 364 2.53 -18.16 16.60
CA THR A 364 2.75 -18.89 15.35
C THR A 364 2.09 -20.27 15.40
N SER A 365 1.67 -20.78 14.25
CA SER A 365 1.47 -22.22 14.07
C SER A 365 2.84 -22.91 13.96
N PRO A 366 2.92 -24.24 14.12
CA PRO A 366 4.16 -24.97 13.91
C PRO A 366 4.81 -24.65 12.56
N ALA A 367 6.12 -24.41 12.57
CA ALA A 367 6.88 -24.15 11.35
C ALA A 367 6.94 -25.42 10.47
N PRO A 368 6.95 -25.27 9.13
CA PRO A 368 7.09 -26.42 8.24
C PRO A 368 8.52 -26.96 8.28
N ALA A 369 8.76 -27.98 9.12
CA ALA A 369 10.09 -28.51 9.43
C ALA A 369 10.96 -28.85 8.20
N ALA A 370 10.34 -29.30 7.09
CA ALA A 370 11.05 -29.60 5.85
C ALA A 370 11.76 -28.37 5.25
N TYR A 371 11.19 -27.17 5.43
CA TYR A 371 11.77 -25.94 4.89
C TYR A 371 13.01 -25.47 5.67
N ALA A 372 13.17 -25.87 6.93
CA ALA A 372 14.31 -25.49 7.77
C ALA A 372 15.66 -25.96 7.20
N ALA A 373 15.65 -27.02 6.39
CA ALA A 373 16.85 -27.55 5.75
C ALA A 373 17.23 -26.82 4.45
N VAL A 374 16.30 -26.06 3.84
CA VAL A 374 16.49 -25.47 2.50
C VAL A 374 16.44 -23.94 2.50
N SER A 375 16.04 -23.32 3.61
CA SER A 375 15.97 -21.85 3.71
C SER A 375 16.24 -21.37 5.13
N ALA A 376 17.04 -20.30 5.25
CA ALA A 376 17.21 -19.57 6.51
C ALA A 376 15.93 -18.81 6.92
N CYS A 377 15.00 -18.60 5.99
CA CYS A 377 13.69 -17.97 6.22
C CYS A 377 12.58 -18.98 6.56
N ALA A 378 12.90 -20.23 6.90
CA ALA A 378 11.91 -21.32 7.03
C ALA A 378 10.96 -21.25 8.23
N ASP A 379 11.02 -20.18 9.02
CA ASP A 379 10.12 -19.89 10.11
C ASP A 379 9.86 -18.39 10.14
N VAL A 380 8.61 -18.00 10.35
CA VAL A 380 8.21 -16.61 10.56
C VAL A 380 9.07 -15.94 11.64
N ALA A 381 9.43 -16.67 12.72
CA ALA A 381 10.25 -16.12 13.79
C ALA A 381 11.62 -15.64 13.33
N SER A 382 12.20 -16.21 12.27
CA SER A 382 13.48 -15.80 11.66
C SER A 382 13.45 -14.38 11.09
N GLY A 383 12.25 -13.86 10.80
CA GLY A 383 12.05 -12.49 10.30
C GLY A 383 12.00 -11.42 11.39
N TYR A 384 11.98 -11.79 12.67
CA TYR A 384 11.86 -10.87 13.80
C TYR A 384 13.16 -10.77 14.60
N ASP A 385 13.42 -9.57 15.11
CA ASP A 385 14.38 -9.41 16.20
C ASP A 385 13.74 -9.93 17.50
N LEU A 386 14.18 -11.11 17.94
CA LEU A 386 13.65 -11.77 19.14
C LEU A 386 14.01 -11.04 20.45
N GLN A 387 14.93 -10.06 20.40
CA GLN A 387 15.16 -9.17 21.55
C GLN A 387 14.01 -8.16 21.72
N VAL A 388 13.28 -7.87 20.64
CA VAL A 388 12.18 -6.90 20.59
C VAL A 388 10.82 -7.59 20.57
N VAL A 389 10.71 -8.74 19.89
CA VAL A 389 9.47 -9.51 19.75
C VAL A 389 9.61 -10.89 20.39
N LYS A 390 8.72 -11.21 21.35
CA LYS A 390 8.77 -12.49 22.07
C LYS A 390 7.77 -13.50 21.49
N PRO A 391 8.13 -14.78 21.32
CA PRO A 391 7.14 -15.82 21.04
C PRO A 391 6.14 -15.93 22.20
N LEU A 392 4.89 -16.26 21.88
CA LEU A 392 3.80 -16.49 22.85
C LEU A 392 3.74 -17.93 23.33
#